data_AF-A0A453ABP7-F1
#
_entry.id   AF-A0A453ABP7-F1
#
_cell.length_a   1.000
_cell.length_b   1.000
_cell.length_c   1.000
_cell.angle_alpha   90.00
_cell.angle_beta   90.00
_cell.angle_gamma   90.00
#
_symmetry.space_group_name_H-M   'P 1'
#
loop_
_entity.id
_entity.type
_entity.pdbx_description
1 polymer ?
#
loop_
_entity_poly.entity_id
_entity_poly.type
_entity_poly.pdbx_seq_one_letter_code
_entity_poly.pdbx_strand_id
1 'polypeptide(L)'
;MYVQEYGSASPSPNQRHVYLAYIDSVKYFRPEIKSASGEALRTFVYHEILIGYLDYCKKQGFVSCSIWACPSTKRDDYVLYCHPTAQKMPRSDKLRSWYQNLIKKAVREGVVVERNTLYDFFLQPTSECKAVISAACLPYCENDFWPGEAEKLLEKKDDDTSQKNDIQAGRALRVAKRDDRKGNPEDILLVHKLGEKMRTMKEDFIMLCLQQFCKHCHQPILSGKSWMCTCCKNFHLCDQCHAEELSAPQKNRHPAATKQKHAFQRIEEEPLPETDDGDPTMESKYFDSRTDFLKHCQDNQYQFDTLRRAKHSTMMILYNLHDSACSACHRAMDQRFAWRCLVCAGCKFCDSCYKQDGENLHIHKLKQADNQQLLPNYTLQDYHESLVHASKCFHDPHNCSFKLCVTMKKLFYHGVRCAIRNQGGCRNCVFMWRLLLTHSKQCDHGDCSVPRCR
;
A
#
# COMPACT_ATOMS: atom_id res chain seq x y z
N MET A 1 5.17 0.60 2.02
CA MET A 1 4.64 1.37 0.88
C MET A 1 3.47 0.57 0.34
N TYR A 2 2.36 1.21 0.01
CA TYR A 2 1.21 0.62 -0.69
C TYR A 2 1.03 1.37 -2.00
N VAL A 3 0.80 0.62 -3.06
CA VAL A 3 0.69 1.11 -4.44
C VAL A 3 -0.54 0.49 -5.09
N GLN A 4 -1.12 1.18 -6.06
CA GLN A 4 -2.17 0.66 -6.93
C GLN A 4 -1.61 0.66 -8.35
N GLU A 5 -1.57 -0.51 -8.98
CA GLU A 5 -1.02 -0.71 -10.31
C GLU A 5 -2.15 -1.07 -11.28
N TYR A 6 -2.40 -0.19 -12.24
CA TYR A 6 -3.42 -0.36 -13.26
C TYR A 6 -2.73 -0.78 -14.56
N GLY A 7 -2.83 -2.07 -14.88
CA GLY A 7 -2.08 -2.66 -15.98
C GLY A 7 -2.54 -2.26 -17.38
N SER A 8 -1.95 -2.90 -18.39
CA SER A 8 -2.31 -2.76 -19.81
C SER A 8 -3.74 -3.19 -20.12
N ALA A 9 -4.29 -4.15 -19.38
CA ALA A 9 -5.68 -4.62 -19.52
C ALA A 9 -6.70 -3.71 -18.80
N SER A 10 -6.26 -2.76 -17.98
CA SER A 10 -7.17 -1.83 -17.30
C SER A 10 -7.82 -0.88 -18.31
N PRO A 11 -9.10 -0.52 -18.12
CA PRO A 11 -9.76 0.46 -18.98
C PRO A 11 -9.16 1.86 -18.82
N SER A 12 -9.32 2.68 -19.86
CA SER A 12 -9.09 4.12 -19.76
C SER A 12 -10.00 4.74 -18.68
N PRO A 13 -9.54 5.72 -17.89
CA PRO A 13 -8.27 6.48 -18.01
C PRO A 13 -7.06 5.89 -17.26
N ASN A 14 -7.22 4.76 -16.57
CA ASN A 14 -6.19 4.20 -15.69
C ASN A 14 -5.19 3.27 -16.38
N GLN A 15 -5.40 2.94 -17.65
CA GLN A 15 -4.53 2.01 -18.38
C GLN A 15 -3.04 2.37 -18.24
N ARG A 16 -2.22 1.40 -17.80
CA ARG A 16 -0.76 1.55 -17.59
C ARG A 16 -0.39 2.67 -16.60
N HIS A 17 -1.22 2.91 -15.59
CA HIS A 17 -1.00 3.92 -14.56
C HIS A 17 -0.63 3.31 -13.21
N VAL A 18 0.27 3.96 -12.47
CA VAL A 18 0.59 3.60 -11.08
C VAL A 18 0.19 4.72 -10.15
N TYR A 19 -0.34 4.39 -8.99
CA TYR A 19 -0.60 5.36 -7.91
C TYR A 19 0.12 4.97 -6.64
N LEU A 20 0.99 5.86 -6.15
CA LEU A 20 1.64 5.70 -4.85
C LEU A 20 0.66 6.13 -3.76
N ALA A 21 -0.15 5.17 -3.29
CA ALA A 21 -1.21 5.43 -2.33
C ALA A 21 -0.64 5.82 -0.95
N TYR A 22 0.32 5.06 -0.42
CA TYR A 22 0.88 5.33 0.90
C TYR A 22 2.37 4.99 1.01
N ILE A 23 3.12 5.88 1.65
CA ILE A 23 4.47 5.60 2.15
C ILE A 23 4.56 5.99 3.61
N ASP A 24 5.31 5.21 4.38
CA ASP A 24 5.55 5.49 5.78
C ASP A 24 6.93 5.00 6.21
N SER A 25 7.46 5.56 7.31
CA SER A 25 8.79 5.20 7.80
C SER A 25 8.98 5.50 9.28
N VAL A 26 9.86 4.72 9.91
CA VAL A 26 10.39 5.02 11.25
C VAL A 26 11.87 5.41 11.18
N LYS A 27 12.27 6.36 12.00
CA LYS A 27 13.56 7.08 11.88
C LYS A 27 14.83 6.26 12.15
N TYR A 28 14.72 4.98 12.49
CA TYR A 28 15.79 4.17 13.08
C TYR A 28 16.85 3.63 12.11
N PHE A 29 16.81 4.00 10.83
CA PHE A 29 17.81 3.59 9.85
C PHE A 29 19.23 3.98 10.30
N ARG A 30 20.19 3.07 10.15
CA ARG A 30 21.60 3.26 10.51
C ARG A 30 22.50 2.89 9.33
N PRO A 31 23.68 3.53 9.19
CA PRO A 31 24.24 4.57 10.07
C PRO A 31 23.60 5.96 9.89
N GLU A 32 23.63 6.79 10.95
CA GLU A 32 23.16 8.19 10.93
C GLU A 32 24.23 9.13 10.35
N ILE A 33 24.61 8.89 9.09
CA ILE A 33 25.62 9.68 8.36
C ILE A 33 24.99 10.40 7.16
N LYS A 34 25.79 11.23 6.48
CA LYS A 34 25.43 11.85 5.20
C LYS A 34 25.95 11.03 4.03
N SER A 35 25.23 11.07 2.91
CA SER A 35 25.71 10.55 1.62
C SER A 35 26.78 11.48 1.03
N ALA A 36 27.42 11.05 -0.06
CA ALA A 36 28.38 11.87 -0.79
C ALA A 36 27.76 13.17 -1.35
N SER A 37 26.46 13.17 -1.64
CA SER A 37 25.67 14.32 -2.09
C SER A 37 25.20 15.25 -0.96
N GLY A 38 25.44 14.87 0.30
CA GLY A 38 25.26 15.73 1.48
C GLY A 38 23.92 15.59 2.21
N GLU A 39 22.93 14.89 1.65
CA GLU A 39 21.71 14.52 2.37
C GLU A 39 21.95 13.38 3.39
N ALA A 40 21.04 13.21 4.35
CA ALA A 40 21.10 12.10 5.30
C ALA A 40 20.98 10.76 4.56
N LEU A 41 21.82 9.77 4.90
CA LEU A 41 21.83 8.46 4.26
C LEU A 41 20.45 7.76 4.29
N ARG A 42 19.70 7.94 5.38
CA ARG A 42 18.32 7.46 5.47
C ARG A 42 17.43 8.03 4.36
N THR A 43 17.52 9.34 4.10
CA THR A 43 16.78 10.00 3.02
C THR A 43 17.24 9.50 1.66
N PHE A 44 18.55 9.36 1.46
CA PHE A 44 19.11 8.80 0.24
C PHE A 44 18.53 7.40 -0.05
N VAL A 45 18.54 6.49 0.92
CA VAL A 45 17.99 5.13 0.75
C VAL A 45 16.49 5.15 0.44
N TYR A 46 15.71 6.03 1.07
CA TYR A 46 14.30 6.16 0.75
C TYR A 46 14.07 6.64 -0.69
N HIS A 47 14.89 7.56 -1.18
CA HIS A 47 14.87 7.96 -2.59
C HIS A 47 15.23 6.78 -3.50
N GLU A 48 16.26 6.00 -3.17
CA GLU A 48 16.66 4.85 -4.01
C GLU A 48 15.57 3.80 -4.14
N ILE A 49 14.86 3.49 -3.04
CA ILE A 49 13.76 2.52 -3.06
C ILE A 49 12.65 3.00 -4.02
N LEU A 50 12.27 4.27 -3.92
CA LEU A 50 11.21 4.83 -4.75
C LEU A 50 11.64 5.00 -6.21
N ILE A 51 12.86 5.44 -6.46
CA ILE A 51 13.40 5.56 -7.83
C ILE A 51 13.53 4.18 -8.46
N GLY A 52 14.02 3.19 -7.70
CA GLY A 52 14.09 1.80 -8.15
C GLY A 52 12.73 1.23 -8.49
N TYR A 53 11.70 1.54 -7.68
CA TYR A 53 10.32 1.16 -8.00
C TYR A 53 9.79 1.85 -9.26
N LEU A 54 10.04 3.15 -9.44
CA LEU A 54 9.64 3.87 -10.67
C LEU A 54 10.35 3.32 -11.92
N ASP A 55 11.63 2.97 -11.80
CA ASP A 55 12.40 2.33 -12.87
C ASP A 55 11.87 0.93 -13.19
N TYR A 56 11.50 0.16 -12.17
CA TYR A 56 10.80 -1.11 -12.34
C TYR A 56 9.49 -0.93 -13.10
N CYS A 57 8.60 -0.04 -12.66
CA CYS A 57 7.33 0.23 -13.34
C CYS A 57 7.54 0.66 -14.79
N LYS A 58 8.53 1.53 -15.05
CA LYS A 58 8.87 1.97 -16.42
C LYS A 58 9.25 0.77 -17.30
N LYS A 59 10.08 -0.13 -16.80
CA LYS A 59 10.53 -1.33 -17.51
C LYS A 59 9.40 -2.34 -17.73
N GLN A 60 8.45 -2.44 -16.79
CA GLN A 60 7.21 -3.21 -16.94
C GLN A 60 6.18 -2.52 -17.85
N GLY A 61 6.53 -1.43 -18.53
CA GLY A 61 5.63 -0.80 -19.52
C GLY A 61 4.53 0.06 -18.91
N PHE A 62 4.59 0.43 -17.63
CA PHE A 62 3.76 1.49 -17.09
C PHE A 62 4.21 2.85 -17.66
N VAL A 63 3.24 3.71 -17.97
CA VAL A 63 3.51 4.98 -18.68
C VAL A 63 3.57 6.17 -17.75
N SER A 64 2.92 6.09 -16.59
CA SER A 64 2.83 7.20 -15.66
C SER A 64 2.61 6.78 -14.22
N CYS A 65 2.97 7.67 -13.29
CA CYS A 65 2.77 7.48 -11.86
C CYS A 65 2.24 8.76 -11.19
N SER A 66 1.15 8.64 -10.42
CA SER A 66 0.60 9.73 -9.61
C SER A 66 1.03 9.60 -8.15
N ILE A 67 1.32 10.74 -7.52
CA ILE A 67 1.64 10.83 -6.09
C ILE A 67 0.88 12.01 -5.49
N TRP A 68 0.10 11.74 -4.43
CA TRP A 68 -0.46 12.78 -3.58
C TRP A 68 0.46 13.05 -2.38
N ALA A 69 1.11 14.21 -2.36
CA ALA A 69 2.01 14.64 -1.30
C ALA A 69 1.25 15.14 -0.06
N CYS A 70 0.54 14.24 0.61
CA CYS A 70 -0.18 14.51 1.84
C CYS A 70 0.64 14.05 3.06
N PRO A 71 1.09 14.95 3.95
CA PRO A 71 1.72 14.53 5.20
C PRO A 71 0.67 14.04 6.19
N SER A 72 0.99 13.00 6.96
CA SER A 72 0.13 12.58 8.07
C SER A 72 0.11 13.62 9.19
N THR A 73 -1.01 13.70 9.91
CA THR A 73 -1.09 14.51 11.14
C THR A 73 -0.44 13.76 12.30
N LYS A 74 -0.12 14.45 13.41
CA LYS A 74 0.54 13.83 14.58
C LYS A 74 -0.24 12.67 15.23
N ARG A 75 -1.51 12.45 14.86
CA ARG A 75 -2.36 11.38 15.40
C ARG A 75 -2.70 10.31 14.36
N ASP A 76 -2.29 10.51 13.10
CA ASP A 76 -2.60 9.58 12.02
C ASP A 76 -1.35 8.80 11.64
N ASP A 77 -1.36 7.52 11.96
CA ASP A 77 -0.35 6.60 11.47
C ASP A 77 -0.79 6.10 10.09
N TYR A 78 -0.18 6.65 9.04
CA TYR A 78 0.52 5.85 8.03
C TYR A 78 0.24 4.33 7.92
N VAL A 79 1.33 3.59 7.94
CA VAL A 79 1.35 2.12 7.92
C VAL A 79 1.79 1.61 9.28
N LEU A 80 2.73 2.32 9.94
CA LEU A 80 3.41 1.85 11.14
C LEU A 80 2.76 2.44 12.39
N TYR A 81 2.15 1.59 13.20
CA TYR A 81 1.44 2.02 14.41
C TYR A 81 2.39 2.61 15.46
N CYS A 82 2.05 3.81 15.95
CA CYS A 82 2.75 4.53 17.00
C CYS A 82 4.18 4.93 16.63
N HIS A 83 4.33 6.09 15.99
CA HIS A 83 5.63 6.65 15.64
C HIS A 83 6.45 7.15 16.83
N PRO A 84 7.79 7.22 16.71
CA PRO A 84 8.64 7.77 17.75
C PRO A 84 8.30 9.24 18.04
N THR A 85 8.13 9.60 19.31
CA THR A 85 7.80 11.00 19.70
C THR A 85 8.85 12.00 19.23
N ALA A 86 10.11 11.57 19.16
CA ALA A 86 11.22 12.37 18.65
C ALA A 86 11.36 12.33 17.10
N GLN A 87 10.45 11.68 16.37
CA GLN A 87 10.35 11.76 14.91
C GLN A 87 9.40 12.89 14.54
N LYS A 88 9.90 13.90 13.82
CA LYS A 88 9.08 15.01 13.35
C LYS A 88 8.36 14.59 12.07
N MET A 89 7.03 14.68 12.05
CA MET A 89 6.27 14.57 10.81
C MET A 89 6.55 15.79 9.93
N PRO A 90 6.83 15.60 8.63
CA PRO A 90 7.10 16.72 7.73
C PRO A 90 5.85 17.58 7.57
N ARG A 91 6.04 18.90 7.49
CA ARG A 91 5.00 19.79 7.00
C ARG A 91 4.85 19.63 5.48
N SER A 92 3.71 20.05 4.94
CA SER A 92 3.38 19.93 3.51
C SER A 92 4.48 20.51 2.59
N ASP A 93 5.04 21.68 2.91
CA ASP A 93 6.16 22.29 2.18
C ASP A 93 7.44 21.44 2.18
N LYS A 94 7.77 20.83 3.32
CA LYS A 94 8.96 19.98 3.47
C LYS A 94 8.77 18.64 2.76
N LEU A 95 7.57 18.06 2.80
CA LEU A 95 7.26 16.84 2.07
C LEU A 95 7.30 17.07 0.55
N ARG A 96 6.73 18.17 0.06
CA ARG A 96 6.86 18.57 -1.35
C ARG A 96 8.32 18.71 -1.76
N SER A 97 9.13 19.42 -0.97
CA SER A 97 10.56 19.58 -1.26
C SER A 97 11.31 18.25 -1.28
N TRP A 98 10.93 17.30 -0.42
CA TRP A 98 11.48 15.95 -0.40
C TRP A 98 11.20 15.20 -1.70
N TYR A 99 9.95 15.15 -2.15
CA TYR A 99 9.58 14.55 -3.44
C TYR A 99 10.24 15.27 -4.63
N GLN A 100 10.32 16.60 -4.61
CA GLN A 100 11.00 17.35 -5.67
C GLN A 100 12.47 16.95 -5.81
N ASN A 101 13.17 16.70 -4.71
CA ASN A 101 14.57 16.26 -4.76
C ASN A 101 14.70 14.83 -5.28
N LEU A 102 13.79 13.93 -4.88
CA LEU A 102 13.69 12.58 -5.44
C LEU A 102 13.46 12.63 -6.96
N ILE A 103 12.49 13.41 -7.43
CA ILE A 103 12.14 13.50 -8.85
C ILE A 103 13.27 14.13 -9.66
N LYS A 104 13.95 15.16 -9.14
CA LYS A 104 15.15 15.73 -9.79
C LYS A 104 16.24 14.69 -9.99
N LYS A 105 16.40 13.76 -9.05
CA LYS A 105 17.32 12.63 -9.18
C LYS A 105 16.83 11.64 -10.24
N ALA A 106 15.58 11.21 -10.16
CA ALA A 106 14.96 10.28 -11.12
C ALA A 106 15.00 10.77 -12.57
N VAL A 107 14.81 12.08 -12.80
CA VAL A 107 14.92 12.71 -14.13
C VAL A 107 16.36 12.69 -14.63
N ARG A 108 17.34 12.94 -13.75
CA ARG A 108 18.77 12.91 -14.12
C ARG A 108 19.22 11.50 -14.51
N GLU A 109 18.65 10.48 -13.87
CA GLU A 109 18.93 9.06 -14.11
C GLU A 109 18.12 8.50 -15.29
N GLY A 110 17.27 9.31 -15.93
CA GLY A 110 16.47 8.87 -17.08
C GLY A 110 15.29 7.95 -16.72
N VAL A 111 15.01 7.76 -15.43
CA VAL A 111 13.86 6.99 -14.94
C VAL A 111 12.57 7.75 -15.22
N VAL A 112 12.50 9.03 -14.83
CA VAL A 112 11.35 9.90 -15.12
C VAL A 112 11.66 10.75 -16.34
N VAL A 113 10.78 10.69 -17.35
CA VAL A 113 10.90 11.48 -18.58
C VAL A 113 10.51 12.94 -18.35
N GLU A 114 9.38 13.14 -17.68
CA GLU A 114 8.84 14.46 -17.40
C GLU A 114 8.10 14.49 -16.05
N ARG A 115 8.27 15.60 -15.32
CA ARG A 115 7.50 15.91 -14.12
C ARG A 115 6.39 16.91 -14.49
N ASN A 116 5.16 16.58 -14.13
CA ASN A 116 4.00 17.44 -14.22
C ASN A 116 3.24 17.48 -12.88
N THR A 117 2.15 18.24 -12.83
CA THR A 117 1.11 18.11 -11.81
C THR A 117 -0.16 17.57 -12.46
N LEU A 118 -1.04 16.90 -11.73
CA LEU A 118 -2.36 16.49 -12.27
C LEU A 118 -3.12 17.71 -12.80
N TYR A 119 -3.01 18.85 -12.10
CA TYR A 119 -3.63 20.10 -12.50
C TYR A 119 -3.09 20.61 -13.84
N ASP A 120 -1.78 20.80 -13.99
CA ASP A 120 -1.18 21.35 -15.20
C ASP A 120 -1.30 20.37 -16.39
N PHE A 121 -1.34 19.05 -16.13
CA PHE A 121 -1.44 18.04 -17.19
C PHE A 121 -2.86 17.86 -17.74
N PHE A 122 -3.88 17.83 -16.86
CA PHE A 122 -5.26 17.52 -17.23
C PHE A 122 -6.23 18.71 -17.16
N LEU A 123 -6.06 19.62 -16.20
CA LEU A 123 -7.03 20.69 -15.92
C LEU A 123 -6.65 22.04 -16.51
N GLN A 124 -5.36 22.26 -16.76
CA GLN A 124 -4.82 23.43 -17.45
C GLN A 124 -3.74 23.03 -18.46
N PRO A 125 -4.08 22.21 -19.47
CA PRO A 125 -3.10 21.81 -20.47
C PRO A 125 -2.60 23.03 -21.25
N THR A 126 -1.38 22.90 -21.80
CA THR A 126 -0.73 23.98 -22.57
C THR A 126 -1.57 24.39 -23.78
N SER A 127 -1.39 25.61 -24.28
CA SER A 127 -2.08 26.10 -25.50
C SER A 127 -1.82 25.25 -26.75
N GLU A 128 -0.79 24.41 -26.73
CA GLU A 128 -0.44 23.50 -27.82
C GLU A 128 -1.16 22.14 -27.70
N CYS A 129 -1.74 21.85 -26.54
CA CYS A 129 -2.59 20.68 -26.35
C CYS A 129 -3.92 20.88 -27.06
N LYS A 130 -4.30 19.86 -27.85
CA LYS A 130 -5.53 19.80 -28.64
C LYS A 130 -6.52 18.77 -28.05
N ALA A 131 -6.18 18.13 -26.94
CA ALA A 131 -7.02 17.15 -26.27
C ALA A 131 -8.27 17.81 -25.67
N VAL A 132 -9.39 17.10 -25.71
CA VAL A 132 -10.61 17.52 -25.01
C VAL A 132 -10.38 17.37 -23.51
N ILE A 133 -10.58 18.46 -22.77
CA ILE A 133 -10.50 18.45 -21.32
C ILE A 133 -11.80 17.85 -20.77
N SER A 134 -11.68 16.73 -20.07
CA SER A 134 -12.80 16.04 -19.42
C SER A 134 -12.37 15.51 -18.06
N ALA A 135 -13.30 15.48 -17.09
CA ALA A 135 -13.03 14.84 -15.80
C ALA A 135 -12.74 13.33 -15.98
N ALA A 136 -13.35 12.71 -17.00
CA ALA A 136 -13.16 11.30 -17.35
C ALA A 136 -11.75 10.97 -17.88
N CYS A 137 -10.91 11.98 -18.15
CA CYS A 137 -9.51 11.77 -18.54
C CYS A 137 -8.56 11.71 -17.35
N LEU A 138 -8.99 12.07 -16.13
CA LEU A 138 -8.14 12.00 -14.94
C LEU A 138 -8.03 10.53 -14.46
N PRO A 139 -6.83 10.04 -14.11
CA PRO A 139 -6.68 8.72 -13.51
C PRO A 139 -7.51 8.58 -12.23
N TYR A 140 -8.45 7.64 -12.19
CA TYR A 140 -9.34 7.40 -11.05
C TYR A 140 -8.69 6.40 -10.10
N CYS A 141 -8.01 6.89 -9.06
CA CYS A 141 -7.32 6.05 -8.09
C CYS A 141 -8.08 5.99 -6.77
N GLU A 142 -8.19 4.82 -6.16
CA GLU A 142 -8.95 4.66 -4.93
C GLU A 142 -8.33 5.46 -3.79
N ASN A 143 -9.16 6.19 -3.04
CA ASN A 143 -8.77 7.05 -1.92
C ASN A 143 -7.82 8.20 -2.30
N ASP A 144 -7.70 8.56 -3.58
CA ASP A 144 -7.09 9.82 -3.99
C ASP A 144 -8.04 11.01 -3.68
N PHE A 145 -7.49 12.22 -3.72
CA PHE A 145 -8.22 13.44 -3.39
C PHE A 145 -9.34 13.77 -4.39
N TRP A 146 -9.06 13.71 -5.69
CA TRP A 146 -9.94 14.29 -6.69
C TRP A 146 -11.26 13.52 -6.88
N PRO A 147 -11.33 12.17 -6.80
CA PRO A 147 -12.59 11.45 -6.93
C PRO A 147 -13.61 11.86 -5.86
N GLY A 148 -13.20 11.86 -4.59
CA GLY A 148 -14.07 12.25 -3.49
C GLY A 148 -14.43 13.73 -3.51
N GLU A 149 -13.62 14.59 -4.12
CA GLU A 149 -13.96 16.00 -4.32
C GLU A 149 -14.94 16.20 -5.50
N ALA A 150 -14.81 15.41 -6.57
CA ALA A 150 -15.75 15.40 -7.68
C ALA A 150 -17.14 14.93 -7.23
N GLU A 151 -17.22 13.85 -6.43
CA GLU A 151 -18.47 13.35 -5.84
C GLU A 151 -19.20 14.44 -5.04
N LYS A 152 -18.52 15.12 -4.12
CA LYS A 152 -19.10 16.24 -3.35
C LYS A 152 -19.59 17.39 -4.22
N LEU A 153 -18.94 17.63 -5.36
CA LEU A 153 -19.36 18.68 -6.31
C LEU A 153 -20.60 18.29 -7.11
N LEU A 154 -20.76 16.99 -7.38
CA LEU A 154 -21.94 16.42 -8.03
C LEU A 154 -23.14 16.39 -7.07
N GLU A 155 -22.96 15.90 -5.84
CA GLU A 155 -24.03 15.86 -4.81
C GLU A 155 -24.60 17.25 -4.49
N LYS A 156 -23.73 18.26 -4.35
CA LYS A 156 -24.17 19.65 -4.10
C LYS A 156 -25.01 20.24 -5.22
N LYS A 157 -24.95 19.70 -6.43
CA LYS A 157 -25.79 20.14 -7.55
C LYS A 157 -27.22 19.61 -7.41
N ASP A 158 -27.39 18.43 -6.84
CA ASP A 158 -28.70 17.79 -6.69
C ASP A 158 -29.49 18.39 -5.50
N ASP A 159 -28.80 18.86 -4.46
CA ASP A 159 -29.43 19.54 -3.31
C ASP A 159 -29.78 21.03 -3.60
N ASP A 160 -29.03 21.73 -4.46
CA ASP A 160 -29.25 23.15 -4.77
C ASP A 160 -30.32 23.35 -5.86
N THR A 161 -31.59 23.17 -5.48
CA THR A 161 -32.75 23.83 -6.15
C THR A 161 -32.84 25.33 -5.79
N SER A 162 -31.81 25.91 -5.17
CA SER A 162 -31.82 27.29 -4.66
C SER A 162 -31.03 28.26 -5.57
N GLN A 163 -31.72 29.33 -5.99
CA GLN A 163 -31.34 30.31 -7.03
C GLN A 163 -30.09 31.19 -6.75
N LYS A 164 -29.14 30.80 -5.88
CA LYS A 164 -28.02 31.68 -5.47
C LYS A 164 -26.67 31.42 -6.13
N ASN A 165 -26.49 30.34 -6.88
CA ASN A 165 -25.22 30.02 -7.58
C ASN A 165 -25.21 30.32 -9.10
N ASP A 166 -26.30 30.87 -9.62
CA ASP A 166 -26.54 31.01 -11.07
C ASP A 166 -25.60 32.04 -11.76
N ILE A 167 -25.14 33.05 -11.02
CA ILE A 167 -24.21 34.07 -11.54
C ILE A 167 -22.79 33.51 -11.69
N GLN A 168 -22.36 32.64 -10.77
CA GLN A 168 -21.00 32.07 -10.77
C GLN A 168 -20.90 30.89 -11.72
N ALA A 169 -21.94 30.04 -11.76
CA ALA A 169 -22.11 29.02 -12.80
C ALA A 169 -22.27 29.64 -14.19
N GLY A 170 -23.05 30.71 -14.34
CA GLY A 170 -23.19 31.46 -15.59
C GLY A 170 -21.89 32.14 -16.05
N ARG A 171 -21.05 32.62 -15.13
CA ARG A 171 -19.70 33.13 -15.44
C ARG A 171 -18.75 32.02 -15.85
N ALA A 172 -18.74 30.88 -15.13
CA ALA A 172 -17.93 29.72 -15.48
C ALA A 172 -18.33 29.11 -16.83
N LEU A 173 -19.64 28.99 -17.13
CA LEU A 173 -20.14 28.59 -18.44
C LEU A 173 -19.79 29.59 -19.54
N ARG A 174 -19.78 30.90 -19.26
CA ARG A 174 -19.32 31.92 -20.24
C ARG A 174 -17.82 31.84 -20.50
N VAL A 175 -17.01 31.53 -19.50
CA VAL A 175 -15.56 31.29 -19.66
C VAL A 175 -15.31 29.99 -20.43
N ALA A 176 -16.04 28.92 -20.11
CA ALA A 176 -16.01 27.65 -20.84
C ALA A 176 -16.42 27.80 -22.31
N LYS A 177 -17.46 28.60 -22.61
CA LYS A 177 -17.93 28.90 -23.97
C LYS A 177 -17.01 29.84 -24.75
N ARG A 178 -16.17 30.64 -24.10
CA ARG A 178 -15.21 31.54 -24.77
C ARG A 178 -14.00 30.80 -25.33
N ASP A 179 -13.74 29.58 -24.88
CA ASP A 179 -12.51 28.86 -25.18
C ASP A 179 -12.68 27.81 -26.30
N ASP A 180 -13.76 27.90 -27.10
CA ASP A 180 -14.08 27.02 -28.24
C ASP A 180 -14.05 25.50 -27.90
N ARG A 181 -14.21 25.18 -26.60
CA ARG A 181 -14.09 23.82 -26.05
C ARG A 181 -15.29 22.98 -26.45
N LYS A 182 -15.06 21.99 -27.32
CA LYS A 182 -16.05 20.94 -27.65
C LYS A 182 -16.18 19.98 -26.47
N GLY A 183 -17.39 19.81 -25.91
CA GLY A 183 -17.63 18.84 -24.83
C GLY A 183 -18.98 19.03 -24.14
N ASN A 184 -19.33 18.10 -23.25
CA ASN A 184 -20.53 18.21 -22.42
C ASN A 184 -20.39 19.43 -21.48
N PRO A 185 -21.30 20.43 -21.50
CA PRO A 185 -21.23 21.60 -20.63
C PRO A 185 -21.14 21.28 -19.13
N GLU A 186 -21.74 20.17 -18.70
CA GLU A 186 -21.71 19.74 -17.30
C GLU A 186 -20.33 19.24 -16.87
N ASP A 187 -19.70 18.44 -17.74
CA ASP A 187 -18.35 17.94 -17.52
C ASP A 187 -17.34 19.10 -17.51
N ILE A 188 -17.47 20.05 -18.44
CA ILE A 188 -16.62 21.24 -18.46
C ILE A 188 -16.78 22.06 -17.17
N LEU A 189 -18.02 22.18 -16.66
CA LEU A 189 -18.26 22.88 -15.39
C LEU A 189 -17.66 22.13 -14.20
N LEU A 190 -17.76 20.80 -14.17
CA LEU A 190 -17.16 19.96 -13.13
C LEU A 190 -15.64 20.13 -13.12
N VAL A 191 -14.99 19.97 -14.27
CA VAL A 191 -13.54 20.21 -14.45
C VAL A 191 -13.14 21.60 -13.97
N HIS A 192 -13.92 22.64 -14.31
CA HIS A 192 -13.61 23.99 -13.87
C HIS A 192 -13.65 24.12 -12.34
N LYS A 193 -14.73 23.65 -11.70
CA LYS A 193 -14.88 23.70 -10.23
C LYS A 193 -13.81 22.87 -9.52
N LEU A 194 -13.50 21.68 -10.03
CA LEU A 194 -12.43 20.83 -9.53
C LEU A 194 -11.07 21.53 -9.67
N GLY A 195 -10.80 22.12 -10.83
CA GLY A 195 -9.61 22.90 -11.09
C GLY A 195 -9.46 24.09 -10.15
N GLU A 196 -10.52 24.82 -9.82
CA GLU A 196 -10.46 25.91 -8.84
C GLU A 196 -10.04 25.43 -7.45
N LYS A 197 -10.51 24.25 -7.02
CA LYS A 197 -10.12 23.65 -5.74
C LYS A 197 -8.68 23.16 -5.74
N MET A 198 -8.26 22.49 -6.81
CA MET A 198 -6.91 21.92 -6.90
C MET A 198 -5.83 22.98 -7.15
N ARG A 199 -6.16 24.12 -7.76
CA ARG A 199 -5.19 25.16 -8.18
C ARG A 199 -4.26 25.62 -7.05
N THR A 200 -4.81 25.85 -5.85
CA THR A 200 -4.04 26.37 -4.70
C THR A 200 -3.07 25.35 -4.11
N MET A 201 -3.33 24.06 -4.34
CA MET A 201 -2.57 22.92 -3.83
C MET A 201 -2.00 22.05 -4.97
N LYS A 202 -1.85 22.61 -6.18
CA LYS A 202 -1.47 21.85 -7.37
C LYS A 202 -0.14 21.12 -7.24
N GLU A 203 0.80 21.68 -6.48
CA GLU A 203 2.11 21.08 -6.23
C GLU A 203 2.05 19.84 -5.30
N ASP A 204 0.90 19.59 -4.66
CA ASP A 204 0.66 18.39 -3.86
C ASP A 204 0.24 17.20 -4.75
N PHE A 205 -0.22 17.44 -5.98
CA PHE A 205 -0.69 16.41 -6.90
C PHE A 205 0.33 16.20 -8.01
N ILE A 206 1.32 15.35 -7.75
CA ILE A 206 2.44 15.11 -8.64
C ILE A 206 2.04 14.06 -9.67
N MET A 207 2.33 14.34 -10.95
CA MET A 207 2.16 13.40 -12.06
C MET A 207 3.51 13.20 -12.74
N LEU A 208 3.99 11.96 -12.76
CA LEU A 208 5.26 11.58 -13.37
C LEU A 208 5.00 10.84 -14.68
N CYS A 209 5.58 11.33 -15.76
CA CYS A 209 5.61 10.61 -17.03
C CYS A 209 6.84 9.69 -17.04
N LEU A 210 6.62 8.38 -17.10
CA LEU A 210 7.66 7.36 -17.18
C LEU A 210 8.04 7.06 -18.64
N GLN A 211 7.07 7.24 -19.54
CA GLN A 211 7.20 7.11 -20.99
C GLN A 211 6.88 8.44 -21.70
N GLN A 212 7.10 8.49 -23.02
CA GLN A 212 6.83 9.69 -23.81
C GLN A 212 5.33 9.90 -24.03
N PHE A 213 4.88 11.15 -23.93
CA PHE A 213 3.51 11.56 -24.20
C PHE A 213 3.46 12.50 -25.40
N CYS A 214 2.45 12.33 -26.24
CA CYS A 214 2.17 13.27 -27.32
C CYS A 214 1.68 14.61 -26.74
N LYS A 215 2.35 15.72 -27.07
CA LYS A 215 1.99 17.05 -26.56
C LYS A 215 0.67 17.61 -27.11
N HIS A 216 0.16 17.09 -28.22
CA HIS A 216 -1.15 17.49 -28.74
C HIS A 216 -2.30 16.71 -28.11
N CYS A 217 -2.27 15.37 -28.14
CA CYS A 217 -3.39 14.57 -27.64
C CYS A 217 -3.25 14.13 -26.18
N HIS A 218 -2.09 14.39 -25.53
CA HIS A 218 -1.78 13.96 -24.17
C HIS A 218 -1.91 12.45 -23.94
N GLN A 219 -1.86 11.65 -25.00
CA GLN A 219 -1.82 10.19 -24.92
C GLN A 219 -0.37 9.69 -24.88
N PRO A 220 -0.10 8.59 -24.15
CA PRO A 220 1.21 7.96 -24.17
C PRO A 220 1.51 7.40 -25.56
N ILE A 221 2.77 7.52 -26.00
CA ILE A 221 3.23 6.94 -27.25
C ILE A 221 3.74 5.52 -26.95
N LEU A 222 2.91 4.52 -27.21
CA LEU A 222 3.17 3.13 -26.78
C LEU A 222 4.01 2.31 -27.77
N SER A 223 3.96 2.64 -29.06
CA SER A 223 4.70 1.96 -30.13
C SER A 223 4.64 2.77 -31.43
N GLY A 224 5.53 2.44 -32.37
CA GLY A 224 5.45 2.93 -33.75
C GLY A 224 6.21 4.22 -33.98
N LYS A 225 5.70 5.09 -34.86
CA LYS A 225 6.40 6.33 -35.24
C LYS A 225 6.06 7.46 -34.26
N SER A 226 7.09 8.04 -33.66
CA SER A 226 7.02 9.29 -32.91
C SER A 226 7.85 10.37 -33.59
N TRP A 227 7.53 11.62 -33.29
CA TRP A 227 8.16 12.79 -33.90
C TRP A 227 8.63 13.72 -32.80
N MET A 228 9.94 13.83 -32.61
CA MET A 228 10.57 14.69 -31.60
C MET A 228 10.95 16.03 -32.21
N CYS A 229 10.61 17.12 -31.55
CA CYS A 229 11.07 18.44 -31.93
C CYS A 229 12.58 18.58 -31.71
N THR A 230 13.29 19.06 -32.72
CA THR A 230 14.76 19.28 -32.65
C THR A 230 15.16 20.50 -31.82
N CYS A 231 14.21 21.40 -31.51
CA CYS A 231 14.47 22.64 -30.77
C CYS A 231 13.93 22.61 -29.33
N CYS A 232 12.83 21.89 -29.08
CA CYS A 232 12.14 21.89 -27.79
C CYS A 232 12.37 20.60 -27.03
N LYS A 233 12.83 20.71 -25.78
CA LYS A 233 13.04 19.56 -24.90
C LYS A 233 11.70 18.88 -24.59
N ASN A 234 11.68 17.55 -24.66
CA ASN A 234 10.53 16.69 -24.34
C ASN A 234 9.25 17.02 -25.15
N PHE A 235 9.39 17.60 -26.34
CA PHE A 235 8.25 17.83 -27.23
C PHE A 235 8.15 16.70 -28.26
N HIS A 236 7.19 15.81 -28.04
CA HIS A 236 6.91 14.67 -28.90
C HIS A 236 5.50 14.74 -29.45
N LEU A 237 5.34 14.27 -30.69
CA LEU A 237 4.05 14.06 -31.32
C LEU A 237 3.93 12.59 -31.75
N CYS A 238 2.75 12.00 -31.58
CA CYS A 238 2.43 10.74 -32.24
C CYS A 238 2.26 10.96 -33.76
N ASP A 239 2.31 9.89 -34.54
CA ASP A 239 2.25 9.97 -36.01
C ASP A 239 1.02 10.73 -36.52
N GLN A 240 -0.15 10.49 -35.91
CA GLN A 240 -1.39 11.19 -36.25
C GLN A 240 -1.30 12.70 -35.96
N CYS A 241 -0.88 13.07 -34.75
CA CYS A 241 -0.79 14.48 -34.36
C CYS A 241 0.29 15.24 -35.14
N HIS A 242 1.33 14.56 -35.62
CA HIS A 242 2.33 15.15 -36.52
C HIS A 242 1.77 15.37 -37.94
N ALA A 243 0.95 14.45 -38.47
CA ALA A 243 0.27 14.66 -39.74
C ALA A 243 -0.73 15.85 -39.70
N GLU A 244 -1.49 15.95 -38.60
CA GLU A 244 -2.36 17.09 -38.31
C GLU A 244 -1.57 18.39 -38.19
N GLU A 245 -0.38 18.33 -37.60
CA GLU A 245 0.53 19.48 -37.46
C GLU A 245 1.04 20.00 -38.81
N LEU A 246 1.39 19.11 -39.73
CA LEU A 246 1.85 19.48 -41.08
C LEU A 246 0.73 20.09 -41.94
N SER A 247 -0.52 19.68 -41.72
CA SER A 247 -1.69 20.18 -42.45
C SER A 247 -2.29 21.45 -41.82
N ALA A 248 -2.01 21.73 -40.55
CA ALA A 248 -2.54 22.89 -39.85
C ALA A 248 -2.03 24.23 -40.43
N PRO A 249 -2.79 25.33 -40.31
CA PRO A 249 -2.32 26.68 -40.63
C PRO A 249 -1.10 27.06 -39.78
N GLN A 250 -0.18 27.86 -40.32
CA GLN A 250 1.09 28.20 -39.64
C GLN A 250 0.91 28.80 -38.24
N LYS A 251 -0.19 29.51 -37.97
CA LYS A 251 -0.52 30.07 -36.65
C LYS A 251 -0.87 29.03 -35.57
N ASN A 252 -1.24 27.82 -35.98
CA ASN A 252 -1.63 26.72 -35.11
C ASN A 252 -0.53 25.66 -35.02
N ARG A 253 0.64 25.92 -35.62
CA ARG A 253 1.79 25.04 -35.59
C ARG A 253 2.68 25.36 -34.40
N HIS A 254 3.26 24.34 -33.81
CA HIS A 254 4.35 24.40 -32.85
C HIS A 254 5.59 25.06 -33.48
N PRO A 255 6.21 26.00 -32.77
CA PRO A 255 5.80 26.58 -31.49
C PRO A 255 4.67 27.61 -31.65
N ALA A 256 3.52 27.42 -31.01
CA ALA A 256 2.35 28.30 -31.16
C ALA A 256 2.63 29.75 -30.68
N ALA A 257 3.57 29.90 -29.75
CA ALA A 257 3.97 31.19 -29.18
C ALA A 257 4.91 32.00 -30.07
N THR A 258 5.60 31.39 -31.04
CA THR A 258 6.60 32.08 -31.86
C THR A 258 6.43 31.77 -33.34
N LYS A 259 6.74 32.72 -34.22
CA LYS A 259 6.66 32.49 -35.68
C LYS A 259 7.82 31.64 -36.23
N GLN A 260 8.64 31.05 -35.36
CA GLN A 260 9.76 30.21 -35.77
C GLN A 260 9.24 28.85 -36.26
N LYS A 261 9.94 28.22 -37.20
CA LYS A 261 9.62 26.87 -37.66
C LYS A 261 10.54 25.90 -36.94
N HIS A 262 9.95 24.96 -36.21
CA HIS A 262 10.69 23.86 -35.61
C HIS A 262 10.63 22.64 -36.53
N ALA A 263 11.76 21.95 -36.69
CA ALA A 263 11.83 20.70 -37.42
C ALA A 263 11.61 19.51 -36.48
N PHE A 264 10.98 18.46 -37.01
CA PHE A 264 10.74 17.22 -36.30
C PHE A 264 11.64 16.11 -36.82
N GLN A 265 12.24 15.36 -35.91
CA GLN A 265 12.98 14.14 -36.19
C GLN A 265 12.08 12.93 -35.90
N ARG A 266 12.02 11.99 -36.86
CA ARG A 266 11.31 10.73 -36.66
C ARG A 266 12.09 9.82 -35.75
N ILE A 267 11.40 9.20 -34.80
CA ILE A 267 11.90 8.17 -33.91
C ILE A 267 10.99 6.95 -34.04
N GLU A 268 11.59 5.78 -34.05
CA GLU A 268 10.88 4.50 -33.99
C GLU A 268 10.84 4.05 -32.54
N GLU A 269 9.64 3.99 -31.98
CA GLU A 269 9.38 3.57 -30.60
C GLU A 269 9.08 2.07 -30.59
N GLU A 270 9.86 1.32 -29.81
CA GLU A 270 9.58 -0.09 -29.58
C GLU A 270 8.28 -0.26 -28.78
N PRO A 271 7.48 -1.30 -29.06
CA PRO A 271 6.30 -1.60 -28.27
C PRO A 271 6.65 -1.83 -26.80
N LEU A 272 5.91 -1.18 -25.90
CA LEU A 272 6.04 -1.46 -24.48
C LEU A 272 5.60 -2.90 -24.16
N PRO A 273 6.25 -3.58 -23.21
CA PRO A 273 5.84 -4.91 -22.77
C PRO A 273 4.44 -4.87 -22.13
N GLU A 274 3.83 -6.04 -21.97
CA GLU A 274 2.67 -6.19 -21.09
C GLU A 274 3.08 -5.89 -19.65
N THR A 275 2.16 -5.36 -18.85
CA THR A 275 2.46 -4.92 -17.47
C THR A 275 2.43 -6.06 -16.45
N ASP A 276 2.17 -7.29 -16.89
CA ASP A 276 2.23 -8.46 -16.03
C ASP A 276 3.70 -8.79 -15.74
N ASP A 277 4.10 -8.70 -14.48
CA ASP A 277 5.45 -9.03 -14.05
C ASP A 277 5.65 -10.53 -13.79
N GLY A 278 4.58 -11.33 -13.85
CA GLY A 278 4.59 -12.75 -13.56
C GLY A 278 4.78 -13.09 -12.08
N ASP A 279 4.80 -12.09 -11.19
CA ASP A 279 4.88 -12.34 -9.76
C ASP A 279 3.54 -12.92 -9.27
N PRO A 280 3.57 -14.00 -8.45
CA PRO A 280 2.35 -14.62 -7.98
C PRO A 280 1.59 -13.67 -7.06
N THR A 281 0.27 -13.61 -7.19
CA THR A 281 -0.58 -12.91 -6.22
C THR A 281 -0.34 -13.47 -4.81
N MET A 282 0.12 -12.61 -3.92
CA MET A 282 0.36 -12.93 -2.51
C MET A 282 -0.81 -12.43 -1.66
N GLU A 283 -1.74 -13.32 -1.35
CA GLU A 283 -2.85 -12.99 -0.45
C GLU A 283 -2.39 -12.98 1.02
N SER A 284 -2.80 -11.95 1.75
CA SER A 284 -2.55 -11.87 3.17
C SER A 284 -3.60 -11.05 3.92
N LYS A 285 -4.31 -11.72 4.84
CA LYS A 285 -5.26 -11.10 5.78
C LYS A 285 -4.73 -9.90 6.58
N TYR A 286 -3.41 -9.70 6.60
CA TYR A 286 -2.79 -8.59 7.31
C TYR A 286 -2.20 -7.54 6.38
N PHE A 287 -1.86 -7.87 5.13
CA PHE A 287 -1.11 -6.97 4.24
C PHE A 287 -1.89 -6.57 3.00
N ASP A 288 -3.07 -7.14 2.73
CA ASP A 288 -3.90 -6.81 1.57
C ASP A 288 -4.28 -5.32 1.56
N SER A 289 -4.53 -4.73 2.74
CA SER A 289 -4.73 -3.30 2.87
C SER A 289 -3.91 -2.70 4.00
N ARG A 290 -3.59 -1.41 3.86
CA ARG A 290 -3.00 -0.59 4.91
C ARG A 290 -3.85 -0.61 6.19
N THR A 291 -5.18 -0.56 6.05
CA THR A 291 -6.11 -0.54 7.18
C THR A 291 -6.04 -1.83 8.00
N ASP A 292 -6.01 -2.98 7.31
CA ASP A 292 -5.89 -4.28 7.97
C ASP A 292 -4.56 -4.43 8.69
N PHE A 293 -3.47 -3.97 8.05
CA PHE A 293 -2.15 -4.01 8.66
C PHE A 293 -2.06 -3.12 9.91
N LEU A 294 -2.56 -1.89 9.81
CA LEU A 294 -2.56 -0.94 10.91
C LEU A 294 -3.42 -1.45 12.08
N LYS A 295 -4.62 -1.97 11.79
CA LYS A 295 -5.51 -2.59 12.78
C LYS A 295 -4.85 -3.79 13.45
N HIS A 296 -4.21 -4.67 12.68
CA HIS A 296 -3.46 -5.81 13.23
C HIS A 296 -2.35 -5.34 14.18
N CYS A 297 -1.63 -4.26 13.83
CA CYS A 297 -0.63 -3.67 14.71
C CYS A 297 -1.25 -3.07 15.99
N GLN A 298 -2.40 -2.42 15.88
CA GLN A 298 -3.13 -1.87 17.03
C GLN A 298 -3.62 -2.97 17.98
N ASP A 299 -4.30 -3.98 17.45
CA ASP A 299 -4.87 -5.09 18.22
C ASP A 299 -3.79 -5.87 18.98
N ASN A 300 -2.59 -6.01 18.39
CA ASN A 300 -1.47 -6.73 18.99
C ASN A 300 -0.44 -5.83 19.68
N GLN A 301 -0.68 -4.52 19.75
CA GLN A 301 0.22 -3.54 20.36
C GLN A 301 1.64 -3.56 19.74
N TYR A 302 1.72 -3.77 18.43
CA TYR A 302 2.96 -3.66 17.65
C TYR A 302 3.31 -2.20 17.39
N GLN A 303 3.96 -1.59 18.38
CA GLN A 303 4.36 -0.18 18.36
C GLN A 303 5.74 0.01 17.72
N PHE A 304 5.96 1.18 17.13
CA PHE A 304 7.22 1.57 16.49
C PHE A 304 7.87 2.82 17.12
N ASP A 305 7.47 3.18 18.34
CA ASP A 305 7.82 4.42 19.02
C ASP A 305 9.22 4.43 19.64
N THR A 306 9.79 3.26 19.90
CA THR A 306 11.17 3.06 20.37
C THR A 306 11.88 2.02 19.51
N LEU A 307 13.22 2.08 19.41
CA LEU A 307 13.98 1.09 18.63
C LEU A 307 13.73 -0.34 19.10
N ARG A 308 13.62 -0.56 20.41
CA ARG A 308 13.35 -1.88 21.00
C ARG A 308 11.97 -2.40 20.59
N ARG A 309 10.93 -1.55 20.66
CA ARG A 309 9.57 -1.90 20.25
C ARG A 309 9.48 -2.11 18.75
N ALA A 310 10.08 -1.26 17.94
CA ALA A 310 10.15 -1.45 16.49
C ALA A 310 10.78 -2.80 16.12
N LYS A 311 11.91 -3.18 16.73
CA LYS A 311 12.53 -4.51 16.51
C LYS A 311 11.61 -5.67 16.92
N HIS A 312 10.95 -5.55 18.07
CA HIS A 312 10.01 -6.57 18.54
C HIS A 312 8.80 -6.69 17.60
N SER A 313 8.18 -5.57 17.24
CA SER A 313 7.06 -5.49 16.30
C SER A 313 7.44 -6.09 14.95
N THR A 314 8.59 -5.73 14.38
CA THR A 314 9.12 -6.33 13.15
C THR A 314 9.32 -7.84 13.29
N MET A 315 9.90 -8.31 14.41
CA MET A 315 10.06 -9.75 14.66
C MET A 315 8.72 -10.48 14.70
N MET A 316 7.70 -9.90 15.35
CA MET A 316 6.36 -10.50 15.42
C MET A 316 5.63 -10.45 14.08
N ILE A 317 5.81 -9.39 13.31
CA ILE A 317 5.31 -9.28 11.94
C ILE A 317 5.92 -10.37 11.06
N LEU A 318 7.26 -10.52 11.08
CA LEU A 318 7.96 -11.57 10.35
C LEU A 318 7.51 -12.96 10.79
N TYR A 319 7.34 -13.18 12.09
CA TYR A 319 6.77 -14.42 12.61
C TYR A 319 5.41 -14.69 11.98
N ASN A 320 4.48 -13.74 12.00
CA ASN A 320 3.15 -13.94 11.43
C ASN A 320 3.18 -14.19 9.91
N LEU A 321 4.05 -13.49 9.17
CA LEU A 321 4.27 -13.71 7.73
C LEU A 321 4.71 -15.15 7.44
N HIS A 322 5.72 -15.64 8.16
CA HIS A 322 6.23 -17.01 7.99
C HIS A 322 5.30 -18.07 8.58
N ASP A 323 4.53 -17.73 9.62
CA ASP A 323 3.61 -18.66 10.27
C ASP A 323 2.39 -18.95 9.39
N SER A 324 1.99 -18.00 8.53
CA SER A 324 0.83 -18.09 7.64
C SER A 324 1.09 -18.54 6.20
N ALA A 325 2.34 -18.55 5.72
CA ALA A 325 2.67 -18.81 4.32
C ALA A 325 3.46 -20.11 4.08
N CYS A 326 3.26 -20.73 2.93
CA CYS A 326 3.99 -21.91 2.49
C CYS A 326 5.45 -21.58 2.19
N SER A 327 6.40 -22.36 2.71
CA SER A 327 7.82 -22.22 2.42
C SER A 327 8.18 -22.59 0.98
N ALA A 328 7.32 -23.32 0.26
CA ALA A 328 7.55 -23.69 -1.14
C ALA A 328 6.83 -22.77 -2.14
N CYS A 329 5.53 -22.53 -1.96
CA CYS A 329 4.75 -21.74 -2.93
C CYS A 329 4.43 -20.31 -2.47
N HIS A 330 4.83 -19.92 -1.25
CA HIS A 330 4.59 -18.61 -0.64
C HIS A 330 3.14 -18.15 -0.52
N ARG A 331 2.17 -19.01 -0.86
CA ARG A 331 0.73 -18.75 -0.68
C ARG A 331 0.32 -18.94 0.77
N ALA A 332 -0.73 -18.22 1.16
CA ALA A 332 -1.39 -18.41 2.45
C ALA A 332 -1.84 -19.86 2.63
N MET A 333 -1.71 -20.39 3.85
CA MET A 333 -2.06 -21.77 4.16
C MET A 333 -3.04 -21.85 5.31
N ASP A 334 -4.00 -22.76 5.20
CA ASP A 334 -4.75 -23.20 6.37
C ASP A 334 -3.80 -23.97 7.29
N GLN A 335 -3.53 -23.39 8.46
CA GLN A 335 -2.64 -23.98 9.45
C GLN A 335 -3.07 -25.36 9.93
N ARG A 336 -4.34 -25.74 9.74
CA ARG A 336 -4.89 -27.06 10.07
C ARG A 336 -4.33 -28.17 9.21
N PHE A 337 -3.96 -27.86 7.96
CA PHE A 337 -3.43 -28.85 7.01
C PHE A 337 -1.95 -28.62 6.70
N ALA A 338 -1.29 -27.72 7.46
CA ALA A 338 0.10 -27.38 7.24
C ALA A 338 1.04 -28.51 7.69
N TRP A 339 1.94 -28.90 6.80
CA TRP A 339 3.06 -29.81 7.05
C TRP A 339 4.24 -29.00 7.62
N ARG A 340 4.78 -29.39 8.76
CA ARG A 340 5.80 -28.61 9.48
C ARG A 340 7.05 -29.44 9.70
N CYS A 341 8.20 -28.79 9.56
CA CYS A 341 9.45 -29.32 10.06
C CYS A 341 9.57 -29.01 11.56
N LEU A 342 9.90 -30.01 12.38
CA LEU A 342 10.14 -29.81 13.81
C LEU A 342 11.59 -29.42 14.13
N VAL A 343 12.48 -29.51 13.14
CA VAL A 343 13.91 -29.21 13.27
C VAL A 343 14.20 -27.77 12.82
N CYS A 344 13.69 -27.38 11.64
CA CYS A 344 13.86 -26.05 11.07
C CYS A 344 12.71 -25.13 11.48
N ALA A 345 13.03 -24.09 12.26
CA ALA A 345 12.07 -23.08 12.68
C ALA A 345 11.48 -22.35 11.45
N GLY A 346 10.15 -22.26 11.38
CA GLY A 346 9.45 -21.56 10.30
C GLY A 346 9.27 -22.35 9.00
N CYS A 347 9.87 -23.53 8.85
CA CYS A 347 9.67 -24.37 7.66
C CYS A 347 8.31 -25.08 7.71
N LYS A 348 7.40 -24.64 6.85
CA LYS A 348 6.03 -25.16 6.74
C LYS A 348 5.59 -25.24 5.29
N PHE A 349 4.79 -26.25 4.95
CA PHE A 349 4.36 -26.53 3.60
C PHE A 349 2.85 -26.76 3.56
N CYS A 350 2.19 -26.33 2.49
CA CYS A 350 0.76 -26.54 2.34
C CYS A 350 0.52 -27.98 1.92
N ASP A 351 -0.70 -28.46 2.16
CA ASP A 351 -1.09 -29.82 1.81
C ASP A 351 -0.95 -30.09 0.29
N SER A 352 -1.22 -29.08 -0.54
CA SER A 352 -1.06 -29.17 -2.00
C SER A 352 0.40 -29.38 -2.40
N CYS A 353 1.34 -28.59 -1.88
CA CYS A 353 2.77 -28.75 -2.16
C CYS A 353 3.26 -30.11 -1.66
N TYR A 354 2.84 -30.52 -0.46
CA TYR A 354 3.22 -31.81 0.09
C TYR A 354 2.69 -32.99 -0.74
N LYS A 355 1.48 -32.89 -1.29
CA LYS A 355 0.95 -33.90 -2.21
C LYS A 355 1.72 -33.98 -3.54
N GLN A 356 2.30 -32.88 -3.99
CA GLN A 356 3.02 -32.80 -5.25
C GLN A 356 4.45 -33.35 -5.13
N ASP A 357 5.21 -32.89 -4.13
CA ASP A 357 6.64 -33.17 -4.01
C ASP A 357 7.00 -34.04 -2.79
N GLY A 358 6.05 -34.29 -1.88
CA GLY A 358 6.21 -35.20 -0.74
C GLY A 358 7.36 -34.81 0.19
N GLU A 359 8.16 -35.82 0.56
CA GLU A 359 9.35 -35.63 1.40
C GLU A 359 10.50 -34.90 0.68
N ASN A 360 10.43 -34.68 -0.65
CA ASN A 360 11.47 -33.94 -1.39
C ASN A 360 11.40 -32.43 -1.14
N LEU A 361 10.31 -31.91 -0.58
CA LEU A 361 10.17 -30.48 -0.24
C LEU A 361 11.18 -30.00 0.79
N HIS A 362 11.66 -30.89 1.67
CA HIS A 362 12.53 -30.51 2.76
C HIS A 362 13.35 -31.70 3.27
N ILE A 363 14.62 -31.45 3.57
CA ILE A 363 15.58 -32.48 4.02
C ILE A 363 15.20 -33.17 5.34
N HIS A 364 14.35 -32.55 6.16
CA HIS A 364 13.86 -33.14 7.41
C HIS A 364 12.42 -33.62 7.27
N LYS A 365 12.12 -34.74 7.92
CA LYS A 365 10.78 -35.32 7.95
C LYS A 365 9.72 -34.31 8.34
N LEU A 366 8.79 -34.07 7.43
CA LEU A 366 7.65 -33.20 7.63
C LEU A 366 6.56 -33.96 8.40
N LYS A 367 5.93 -33.27 9.35
CA LYS A 367 4.74 -33.78 10.04
C LYS A 367 3.59 -32.85 9.76
N GLN A 368 2.46 -33.40 9.31
CA GLN A 368 1.22 -32.66 9.31
C GLN A 368 0.94 -32.20 10.74
N ALA A 369 0.45 -30.96 10.90
CA ALA A 369 -0.01 -30.47 12.18
C ALA A 369 -1.15 -31.40 12.65
N ASP A 370 -0.78 -32.41 13.42
CA ASP A 370 -1.70 -33.40 13.94
C ASP A 370 -2.54 -32.70 15.01
N ASN A 371 -3.66 -32.14 14.59
CA ASN A 371 -4.67 -31.61 15.49
C ASN A 371 -5.50 -32.77 16.11
N GLN A 372 -4.85 -33.90 16.40
CA GLN A 372 -5.32 -34.87 17.39
C GLN A 372 -5.15 -34.37 18.84
N GLN A 373 -4.89 -33.08 19.03
CA GLN A 373 -5.38 -32.35 20.20
C GLN A 373 -6.24 -31.16 19.76
N LEU A 374 -7.36 -31.49 19.10
CA LEU A 374 -8.63 -30.81 19.39
C LEU A 374 -8.81 -30.80 20.91
N LEU A 375 -8.28 -29.78 21.57
CA LEU A 375 -9.03 -29.18 22.64
C LEU A 375 -10.37 -28.79 21.99
N PRO A 376 -11.51 -29.36 22.44
CA PRO A 376 -12.81 -28.94 21.95
C PRO A 376 -12.92 -27.41 22.07
N ASN A 377 -13.81 -26.77 21.30
CA ASN A 377 -14.09 -25.33 21.31
C ASN A 377 -14.31 -24.76 22.73
N TYR A 378 -13.23 -24.58 23.47
CA TYR A 378 -13.19 -24.13 24.84
C TYR A 378 -12.44 -22.82 24.84
N THR A 379 -13.16 -21.78 25.19
CA THR A 379 -12.65 -20.44 25.43
C THR A 379 -11.69 -20.46 26.62
N LEU A 380 -10.86 -19.42 26.77
CA LEU A 380 -10.05 -19.26 27.99
C LEU A 380 -10.91 -19.26 29.27
N GLN A 381 -12.17 -18.82 29.18
CA GLN A 381 -13.16 -18.86 30.26
C GLN A 381 -13.41 -20.30 30.72
N ASP A 382 -13.61 -21.23 29.79
CA ASP A 382 -13.86 -22.65 30.09
C ASP A 382 -12.66 -23.30 30.81
N TYR A 383 -11.44 -22.91 30.47
CA TYR A 383 -10.23 -23.35 31.20
C TYR A 383 -10.15 -22.78 32.61
N HIS A 384 -10.58 -21.53 32.80
CA HIS A 384 -10.63 -20.90 34.11
C HIS A 384 -11.66 -21.56 35.03
N GLU A 385 -12.86 -21.84 34.52
CA GLU A 385 -13.88 -22.59 35.26
C GLU A 385 -13.41 -24.01 35.57
N SER A 386 -12.76 -24.66 34.60
CA SER A 386 -12.18 -25.99 34.80
C SER A 386 -11.09 -26.01 35.85
N LEU A 387 -10.28 -24.95 35.95
CA LEU A 387 -9.18 -24.84 36.89
C LEU A 387 -9.69 -24.85 38.34
N VAL A 388 -10.73 -24.04 38.60
CA VAL A 388 -11.40 -23.95 39.91
C VAL A 388 -12.15 -25.25 40.24
N HIS A 389 -12.81 -25.84 39.25
CA HIS A 389 -13.48 -27.12 39.42
C HIS A 389 -12.48 -28.25 39.74
N ALA A 390 -11.41 -28.39 38.94
CA ALA A 390 -10.45 -29.47 39.09
C ALA A 390 -9.66 -29.41 40.40
N SER A 391 -9.48 -28.22 40.99
CA SER A 391 -8.83 -28.07 42.30
C SER A 391 -9.69 -28.56 43.48
N LYS A 392 -11.01 -28.71 43.28
CA LYS A 392 -11.97 -29.18 44.29
C LYS A 392 -12.58 -30.56 43.97
N CYS A 393 -12.32 -31.09 42.79
CA CYS A 393 -12.97 -32.29 42.29
C CYS A 393 -12.23 -33.57 42.74
N PHE A 394 -12.83 -34.31 43.67
CA PHE A 394 -12.32 -35.59 44.18
C PHE A 394 -12.86 -36.83 43.46
N HIS A 395 -13.80 -36.67 42.51
CA HIS A 395 -14.32 -37.77 41.71
C HIS A 395 -13.28 -38.35 40.73
N ASP A 396 -13.48 -39.61 40.33
CA ASP A 396 -12.72 -40.25 39.25
C ASP A 396 -12.76 -39.31 38.02
N PRO A 397 -11.59 -38.86 37.52
CA PRO A 397 -11.52 -37.93 36.39
C PRO A 397 -12.36 -38.39 35.19
N HIS A 398 -12.47 -39.70 34.97
CA HIS A 398 -13.17 -40.28 33.83
C HIS A 398 -14.71 -40.28 33.95
N ASN A 399 -15.25 -40.09 35.17
CA ASN A 399 -16.69 -40.02 35.45
C ASN A 399 -17.16 -38.61 35.86
N CYS A 400 -16.31 -37.60 35.66
CA CYS A 400 -16.62 -36.21 35.99
C CYS A 400 -17.48 -35.56 34.89
N SER A 401 -18.57 -34.88 35.27
CA SER A 401 -19.44 -34.15 34.34
C SER A 401 -18.75 -32.94 33.67
N PHE A 402 -17.64 -32.46 34.24
CA PHE A 402 -16.88 -31.34 33.70
C PHE A 402 -15.82 -31.84 32.70
N LYS A 403 -16.08 -31.62 31.41
CA LYS A 403 -15.30 -32.20 30.29
C LYS A 403 -13.80 -31.88 30.31
N LEU A 404 -13.39 -30.72 30.86
CA LEU A 404 -11.99 -30.31 30.95
C LEU A 404 -11.29 -30.74 32.26
N CYS A 405 -11.99 -31.39 33.20
CA CYS A 405 -11.45 -31.78 34.51
C CYS A 405 -10.25 -32.73 34.37
N VAL A 406 -10.35 -33.74 33.50
CA VAL A 406 -9.26 -34.68 33.20
C VAL A 406 -8.03 -33.94 32.68
N THR A 407 -8.23 -33.01 31.75
CA THR A 407 -7.16 -32.20 31.15
C THR A 407 -6.46 -31.35 32.20
N MET A 408 -7.21 -30.69 33.08
CA MET A 408 -6.63 -29.90 34.19
C MET A 408 -5.88 -30.77 35.20
N LYS A 409 -6.42 -31.94 35.57
CA LYS A 409 -5.72 -32.88 36.48
C LYS A 409 -4.42 -33.41 35.86
N LYS A 410 -4.41 -33.71 34.56
CA LYS A 410 -3.19 -34.10 33.82
C LYS A 410 -2.15 -32.97 33.82
N LEU A 411 -2.59 -31.73 33.65
CA LEU A 411 -1.70 -30.57 33.78
C LEU A 411 -1.13 -30.52 35.20
N PHE A 412 -1.93 -30.53 36.27
CA PHE A 412 -1.42 -30.50 37.65
C PHE A 412 -0.38 -31.58 37.92
N TYR A 413 -0.66 -32.81 37.51
CA TYR A 413 0.26 -33.93 37.64
C TYR A 413 1.57 -33.71 36.86
N HIS A 414 1.48 -33.21 35.63
CA HIS A 414 2.65 -32.81 34.85
C HIS A 414 3.45 -31.71 35.56
N GLY A 415 2.79 -30.69 36.11
CA GLY A 415 3.43 -29.58 36.82
C GLY A 415 4.25 -30.03 38.03
N VAL A 416 3.79 -31.05 38.77
CA VAL A 416 4.54 -31.61 39.90
C VAL A 416 5.82 -32.32 39.45
N ARG A 417 5.77 -33.03 38.31
CA ARG A 417 6.84 -33.94 37.84
C ARG A 417 7.74 -33.35 36.75
N CYS A 418 7.41 -32.18 36.20
CA CYS A 418 8.16 -31.58 35.11
C CYS A 418 9.48 -30.98 35.61
N ALA A 419 10.61 -31.55 35.15
CA ALA A 419 11.95 -31.05 35.45
C ALA A 419 12.31 -29.78 34.66
N ILE A 420 11.76 -29.62 33.44
CA ILE A 420 12.01 -28.47 32.55
C ILE A 420 11.36 -27.19 33.09
N ARG A 421 10.21 -27.32 33.79
CA ARG A 421 9.44 -26.23 34.39
C ARG A 421 9.06 -25.13 33.36
N ASN A 422 8.41 -24.07 33.85
CA ASN A 422 8.10 -22.88 33.06
C ASN A 422 9.37 -22.12 32.64
N GLN A 423 10.34 -22.00 33.56
CA GLN A 423 11.60 -21.29 33.32
C GLN A 423 12.44 -21.93 32.20
N GLY A 424 12.36 -23.25 32.01
CA GLY A 424 13.01 -23.96 30.90
C GLY A 424 12.14 -24.11 29.65
N GLY A 425 11.00 -23.42 29.55
CA GLY A 425 10.20 -23.35 28.32
C GLY A 425 9.26 -24.54 28.05
N CYS A 426 8.90 -25.33 29.07
CA CYS A 426 7.93 -26.41 28.89
C CYS A 426 6.53 -25.86 28.55
N ARG A 427 6.00 -26.21 27.37
CA ARG A 427 4.71 -25.70 26.86
C ARG A 427 3.54 -25.91 27.83
N ASN A 428 3.44 -27.08 28.45
CA ASN A 428 2.38 -27.39 29.41
C ASN A 428 2.52 -26.56 30.72
N CYS A 429 3.75 -26.35 31.19
CA CYS A 429 4.00 -25.51 32.35
C CYS A 429 3.77 -24.02 32.07
N VAL A 430 4.11 -23.54 30.87
CA VAL A 430 3.84 -22.15 30.43
C VAL A 430 2.34 -21.89 30.37
N PHE A 431 1.59 -22.80 29.75
CA PHE A 431 0.13 -22.71 29.66
C PHE A 431 -0.53 -22.73 31.05
N MET A 432 -0.15 -23.68 31.91
CA MET A 432 -0.66 -23.76 33.28
C MET A 432 -0.32 -22.49 34.08
N TRP A 433 0.90 -21.97 33.97
CA TRP A 433 1.29 -20.74 34.66
C TRP A 433 0.47 -19.53 34.24
N ARG A 434 0.14 -19.42 32.95
CA ARG A 434 -0.74 -18.36 32.46
C ARG A 434 -2.13 -18.45 33.11
N LEU A 435 -2.71 -19.65 33.20
CA LEU A 435 -4.01 -19.85 33.86
C LEU A 435 -3.97 -19.50 35.35
N LEU A 436 -2.94 -19.97 36.07
CA LEU A 436 -2.77 -19.69 37.50
C LEU A 436 -2.57 -18.19 37.78
N LEU A 437 -1.75 -17.51 36.98
CA LEU A 437 -1.47 -16.08 37.13
C LEU A 437 -2.68 -15.20 36.81
N THR A 438 -3.46 -15.58 35.79
CA THR A 438 -4.71 -14.86 35.47
C THR A 438 -5.74 -15.08 36.59
N HIS A 439 -5.85 -16.30 37.14
CA HIS A 439 -6.73 -16.57 38.28
C HIS A 439 -6.32 -15.80 39.53
N SER A 440 -5.03 -15.79 39.90
CA SER A 440 -4.54 -15.10 41.10
C SER A 440 -4.79 -13.58 41.07
N LYS A 441 -4.82 -12.97 39.87
CA LYS A 441 -5.12 -11.55 39.68
C LYS A 441 -6.60 -11.20 39.80
N GLN A 442 -7.48 -12.19 39.67
CA GLN A 442 -8.94 -12.02 39.60
C GLN A 442 -9.67 -12.67 40.78
N CYS A 443 -8.96 -13.41 41.64
CA CYS A 443 -9.56 -14.17 42.73
C CYS A 443 -9.54 -13.37 44.04
N ASP A 444 -10.72 -13.00 44.53
CA ASP A 444 -10.90 -12.31 45.82
C ASP A 444 -11.21 -13.27 46.98
N HIS A 445 -11.19 -14.60 46.74
CA HIS A 445 -11.53 -15.60 47.75
C HIS A 445 -10.35 -15.93 48.67
N GLY A 446 -10.58 -15.78 49.99
CA GLY A 446 -9.61 -16.06 51.06
C GLY A 446 -9.00 -17.45 51.04
N ASP A 447 -9.85 -18.47 50.87
CA ASP A 447 -9.50 -19.89 50.98
C ASP A 447 -9.58 -20.58 49.61
N CYS A 448 -8.96 -19.97 48.60
CA CYS A 448 -8.96 -20.55 47.26
C CYS A 448 -8.11 -21.82 47.19
N SER A 449 -8.73 -22.95 46.83
CA SER A 449 -8.10 -24.25 46.60
C SER A 449 -7.17 -24.34 45.38
N VAL A 450 -7.16 -23.31 44.53
CA VAL A 450 -6.37 -23.31 43.29
C VAL A 450 -4.88 -23.15 43.65
N PRO A 451 -3.97 -24.01 43.13
CA PRO A 451 -2.56 -23.93 43.46
C PRO A 451 -1.95 -22.57 43.12
N ARG A 452 -1.19 -21.96 44.04
CA ARG A 452 -0.49 -20.67 43.83
C ARG A 452 -1.44 -19.49 43.52
N CYS A 453 -2.66 -19.53 44.03
CA CYS A 453 -3.60 -18.40 43.94
C CYS A 453 -3.13 -17.17 44.76
N ARG A 454 -2.30 -17.38 45.80
CA ARG A 454 -1.66 -16.33 46.59
C ARG A 454 -0.14 -16.50 46.58
#